data_AF-M0AVK9-F1
#
_entry.id   AF-M0AVK9-F1
#
_cell.length_a   1.000
_cell.length_b   1.000
_cell.length_c   1.000
_cell.angle_alpha   90.00
_cell.angle_beta   90.00
_cell.angle_gamma   90.00
#
_symmetry.space_group_name_H-M   'P 1'
#
loop_
_entity.id
_entity.type
_entity.pdbx_description
1 polymer ?
#
loop_
_entity_poly.entity_id
_entity_poly.type
_entity_poly.pdbx_seq_one_letter_code
_entity_poly.pdbx_strand_id
1 'polypeptide(L)'
;MTDPSHVNDPTSSEGGNEDENENETTAVYDRFASAYEANHADRSVIGAQRDLFRDSLDALDGTAVLDVGCGPGWESAAFRDDGLDVVGIDLSSEFLSMASARAPAASFARMDMRSLGFAANSFDGIWSCAAVHHVPRADIRTVFAEFDRVLRPAGVALITCKKGTARETGETFGADDTRRFVRYLPDQLRALATATGFAVERLESTDEWNELLVRA
;
A
#
# COMPACT_ATOMS: atom_id res chain seq x y z
N MET A 1 58.04 -23.66 10.83
CA MET A 1 57.43 -24.83 11.49
C MET A 1 56.84 -24.31 12.79
N THR A 2 55.54 -24.24 13.04
CA THR A 2 54.33 -24.82 12.42
C THR A 2 53.15 -24.00 12.95
N ASP A 3 52.23 -23.60 12.07
CA ASP A 3 50.81 -23.41 12.40
C ASP A 3 50.20 -24.81 12.72
N PRO A 4 49.22 -24.96 13.64
CA PRO A 4 47.82 -24.87 13.22
C PRO A 4 46.81 -24.29 14.26
N SER A 5 45.68 -23.87 13.69
CA SER A 5 44.27 -24.02 14.13
C SER A 5 43.54 -22.82 14.75
N HIS A 6 42.87 -22.11 13.84
CA HIS A 6 41.46 -21.71 13.86
C HIS A 6 40.63 -21.99 15.13
N VAL A 7 40.01 -20.91 15.63
CA VAL A 7 38.60 -20.93 16.03
C VAL A 7 37.92 -19.75 15.35
N ASN A 8 37.01 -20.05 14.41
CA ASN A 8 35.98 -19.15 13.94
C ASN A 8 34.88 -19.08 15.01
N ASP A 9 34.32 -17.89 15.26
CA ASP A 9 32.93 -17.78 15.67
C ASP A 9 32.26 -16.62 14.91
N PRO A 10 31.20 -16.89 14.13
CA PRO A 10 30.52 -15.94 13.28
C PRO A 10 29.29 -15.35 13.98
N THR A 11 29.05 -14.05 13.80
CA THR A 11 27.69 -13.53 13.77
C THR A 11 27.54 -12.70 12.51
N SER A 12 27.05 -13.42 11.51
CA SER A 12 26.65 -13.00 10.19
C SER A 12 25.67 -11.83 10.25
N SER A 13 25.88 -10.88 9.36
CA SER A 13 24.97 -9.82 8.98
C SER A 13 23.67 -10.41 8.41
N GLU A 14 22.59 -10.45 9.19
CA GLU A 14 21.23 -10.48 8.63
C GLU A 14 20.83 -9.05 8.24
N GLY A 15 21.51 -8.54 7.22
CA GLY A 15 21.19 -7.28 6.57
C GLY A 15 20.95 -7.55 5.10
N GLY A 16 19.86 -8.24 4.78
CA GLY A 16 19.34 -8.24 3.40
C GLY A 16 18.92 -6.82 3.06
N ASN A 17 19.41 -6.28 1.95
CA ASN A 17 19.21 -4.89 1.58
C ASN A 17 17.70 -4.63 1.39
N GLU A 18 17.13 -3.63 2.08
CA GLU A 18 15.67 -3.45 2.09
C GLU A 18 15.11 -3.15 0.68
N ASP A 19 15.91 -2.50 -0.17
CA ASP A 19 15.65 -2.28 -1.60
C ASP A 19 15.61 -3.57 -2.44
N GLU A 20 16.36 -4.61 -2.05
CA GLU A 20 16.34 -5.91 -2.75
C GLU A 20 15.02 -6.65 -2.49
N ASN A 21 14.47 -6.55 -1.27
CA ASN A 21 13.23 -7.22 -0.87
C ASN A 21 11.96 -6.66 -1.56
N GLU A 22 11.95 -5.36 -1.89
CA GLU A 22 10.84 -4.72 -2.60
C GLU A 22 10.85 -5.05 -4.09
N ASN A 23 12.04 -5.03 -4.70
CA ASN A 23 12.22 -5.50 -6.08
C ASN A 23 11.78 -6.95 -6.24
N GLU A 24 12.03 -7.80 -5.23
CA GLU A 24 11.51 -9.18 -5.19
C GLU A 24 9.98 -9.22 -5.09
N THR A 25 9.36 -8.41 -4.22
CA THR A 25 7.90 -8.36 -4.08
C THR A 25 7.23 -7.92 -5.38
N THR A 26 7.73 -6.86 -6.02
CA THR A 26 7.23 -6.39 -7.32
C THR A 26 7.42 -7.45 -8.40
N ALA A 27 8.56 -8.14 -8.44
CA ALA A 27 8.81 -9.20 -9.42
C ALA A 27 7.85 -10.38 -9.26
N VAL A 28 7.47 -10.75 -8.03
CA VAL A 28 6.44 -11.77 -7.79
C VAL A 28 5.08 -11.30 -8.32
N TYR A 29 4.70 -10.04 -8.07
CA TYR A 29 3.46 -9.49 -8.59
C TYR A 29 3.43 -9.45 -10.13
N ASP A 30 4.50 -9.00 -10.78
CA ASP A 30 4.61 -9.02 -12.24
C ASP A 30 4.50 -10.46 -12.77
N ARG A 31 5.22 -11.42 -12.18
CA ARG A 31 5.22 -12.83 -12.60
C ARG A 31 3.84 -13.49 -12.47
N PHE A 32 3.07 -13.14 -11.43
CA PHE A 32 1.80 -13.80 -11.11
C PHE A 32 0.58 -12.89 -11.33
N ALA A 33 0.71 -11.79 -12.07
CA ALA A 33 -0.33 -10.76 -12.21
C ALA A 33 -1.69 -11.35 -12.64
N SER A 34 -1.73 -12.21 -13.66
CA SER A 34 -2.98 -12.84 -14.12
C SER A 34 -3.59 -13.79 -13.09
N ALA A 35 -2.76 -14.52 -12.33
CA ALA A 35 -3.24 -15.39 -11.26
C ALA A 35 -3.79 -14.56 -10.08
N TYR A 36 -3.12 -13.46 -9.76
CA TYR A 36 -3.59 -12.50 -8.77
C TYR A 36 -4.95 -11.92 -9.17
N GLU A 37 -5.09 -11.48 -10.43
CA GLU A 37 -6.34 -10.97 -11.00
C GLU A 37 -7.49 -11.97 -10.84
N ALA A 38 -7.27 -13.23 -11.25
CA ALA A 38 -8.29 -14.27 -11.16
C ALA A 38 -8.71 -14.56 -9.71
N ASN A 39 -7.76 -14.56 -8.77
CA ASN A 39 -8.00 -14.89 -7.36
C ASN A 39 -8.64 -13.74 -6.56
N HIS A 40 -8.54 -12.50 -7.04
CA HIS A 40 -8.98 -11.30 -6.31
C HIS A 40 -10.01 -10.47 -7.08
N ALA A 41 -10.60 -11.01 -8.14
CA ALA A 41 -11.60 -10.31 -8.95
C ALA A 41 -12.90 -9.97 -8.18
N ASP A 42 -13.26 -10.76 -7.17
CA ASP A 42 -14.38 -10.42 -6.28
C ASP A 42 -13.94 -9.33 -5.29
N ARG A 43 -14.51 -8.13 -5.47
CA ARG A 43 -14.21 -6.95 -4.64
C ARG A 43 -15.30 -6.68 -3.60
N SER A 44 -16.29 -7.55 -3.44
CA SER A 44 -17.42 -7.33 -2.52
C SER A 44 -16.98 -7.19 -1.06
N VAL A 45 -15.90 -7.88 -0.68
CA VAL A 45 -15.35 -7.87 0.68
C VAL A 45 -14.78 -6.52 1.13
N ILE A 46 -14.50 -5.61 0.18
CA ILE A 46 -14.04 -4.25 0.48
C ILE A 46 -15.10 -3.17 0.19
N GLY A 47 -16.35 -3.56 -0.05
CA GLY A 47 -17.44 -2.63 -0.40
C GLY A 47 -17.68 -1.58 0.68
N ALA A 48 -17.73 -2.00 1.94
CA ALA A 48 -17.93 -1.09 3.08
C ALA A 48 -16.81 -0.05 3.21
N GLN A 49 -15.56 -0.42 2.91
CA GLN A 49 -14.43 0.50 2.88
C GLN A 49 -14.59 1.53 1.76
N ARG A 50 -15.00 1.09 0.56
CA ARG A 50 -15.25 2.00 -0.56
C ARG A 50 -16.36 3.00 -0.23
N ASP A 51 -17.46 2.52 0.35
CA ASP A 51 -18.58 3.38 0.76
C ASP A 51 -18.12 4.42 1.80
N LEU A 52 -17.37 3.98 2.82
CA LEU A 52 -16.81 4.88 3.84
C LEU A 52 -15.88 5.95 3.23
N PHE A 53 -15.01 5.55 2.30
CA PHE A 53 -14.12 6.49 1.61
C PHE A 53 -14.90 7.48 0.74
N ARG A 54 -15.92 7.00 0.01
CA ARG A 54 -16.81 7.82 -0.82
C ARG A 54 -17.57 8.85 0.01
N ASP A 55 -18.19 8.42 1.11
CA ASP A 55 -18.91 9.30 2.05
C ASP A 55 -17.98 10.39 2.62
N SER A 56 -16.73 10.01 2.93
CA SER A 56 -15.72 10.94 3.44
C SER A 56 -15.28 11.98 2.41
N LEU A 57 -15.24 11.60 1.12
CA LEU A 57 -14.98 12.51 0.00
C LEU A 57 -16.18 13.42 -0.30
N ASP A 58 -17.41 12.89 -0.25
CA ASP A 58 -18.63 13.68 -0.45
C ASP A 58 -18.74 14.80 0.59
N ALA A 59 -18.36 14.54 1.85
CA ALA A 59 -18.34 15.55 2.90
C ALA A 59 -17.37 16.72 2.62
N LEU A 60 -16.45 16.56 1.66
CA LEU A 60 -15.47 17.57 1.24
C LEU A 60 -15.81 18.20 -0.11
N ASP A 61 -16.88 17.77 -0.79
CA ASP A 61 -17.09 18.00 -2.23
C ASP A 61 -15.84 17.61 -3.05
N GLY A 62 -15.10 16.60 -2.60
CA GLY A 62 -13.80 16.20 -3.14
C GLY A 62 -13.91 15.22 -4.30
N THR A 63 -13.08 15.40 -5.33
CA THR A 63 -13.10 14.53 -6.53
C THR A 63 -11.74 13.97 -6.90
N ALA A 64 -10.63 14.59 -6.49
CA ALA A 64 -9.30 14.15 -6.87
C ALA A 64 -8.82 13.02 -5.95
N VAL A 65 -8.62 11.82 -6.52
CA VAL A 65 -8.24 10.62 -5.78
C VAL A 65 -6.91 10.07 -6.26
N LEU A 66 -6.04 9.72 -5.31
CA LEU A 66 -4.85 8.91 -5.54
C LEU A 66 -5.09 7.47 -5.06
N ASP A 67 -5.06 6.51 -5.98
CA ASP A 67 -5.13 5.07 -5.70
C ASP A 67 -3.69 4.52 -5.59
N VAL A 68 -3.23 4.32 -4.36
CA VAL A 68 -1.86 3.91 -4.03
C VAL A 68 -1.75 2.39 -3.91
N GLY A 69 -0.91 1.78 -4.76
CA GLY A 69 -0.89 0.34 -4.93
C GLY A 69 -2.14 -0.13 -5.66
N CYS A 70 -2.47 0.53 -6.78
CA CYS A 70 -3.75 0.35 -7.48
C CYS A 70 -3.92 -1.07 -8.05
N GLY A 71 -2.84 -1.86 -8.12
CA GLY A 71 -2.86 -3.22 -8.65
C GLY A 71 -3.49 -3.25 -10.05
N PRO A 72 -4.32 -4.26 -10.36
CA PRO A 72 -5.03 -4.35 -11.64
C PRO A 72 -6.07 -3.24 -11.89
N GLY A 73 -6.28 -2.31 -10.95
CA GLY A 73 -7.14 -1.12 -11.13
C GLY A 73 -8.63 -1.36 -10.94
N TRP A 74 -9.07 -2.33 -10.13
CA TRP A 74 -10.51 -2.52 -9.86
C TRP A 74 -11.11 -1.29 -9.17
N GLU A 75 -10.43 -0.79 -8.14
CA GLU A 75 -10.88 0.33 -7.34
C GLU A 75 -10.78 1.63 -8.16
N SER A 76 -9.68 1.81 -8.88
CA SER A 76 -9.55 2.89 -9.87
C SER A 76 -10.72 2.96 -10.86
N ALA A 77 -11.12 1.82 -11.44
CA ALA A 77 -12.26 1.76 -12.36
C ALA A 77 -13.57 2.15 -11.67
N ALA A 78 -13.80 1.59 -10.49
CA ALA A 78 -15.03 1.84 -9.76
C ALA A 78 -15.14 3.30 -9.29
N PHE A 79 -14.05 3.93 -8.85
CA PHE A 79 -14.00 5.35 -8.54
C PHE A 79 -14.22 6.23 -9.76
N ARG A 80 -13.72 5.84 -10.94
CA ARG A 80 -14.02 6.55 -12.20
C ARG A 80 -15.51 6.45 -12.55
N ASP A 81 -16.13 5.28 -12.35
CA ASP A 81 -17.57 5.07 -12.57
C ASP A 81 -18.41 5.91 -11.59
N ASP A 82 -17.89 6.13 -10.38
CA ASP A 82 -18.47 7.03 -9.35
C ASP A 82 -18.21 8.53 -9.65
N GLY A 83 -17.56 8.85 -10.78
CA GLY A 83 -17.31 10.23 -11.23
C GLY A 83 -16.08 10.92 -10.65
N LEU A 84 -15.20 10.18 -9.97
CA LEU A 84 -14.00 10.73 -9.34
C LEU A 84 -12.84 10.88 -10.35
N ASP A 85 -11.94 11.80 -10.07
CA ASP A 85 -10.71 12.05 -10.83
C ASP A 85 -9.54 11.26 -10.27
N VAL A 86 -9.36 10.05 -10.82
CA VAL A 86 -8.43 9.06 -10.30
C VAL A 86 -7.06 9.11 -10.99
N VAL A 87 -6.01 9.15 -10.17
CA VAL A 87 -4.64 8.78 -10.53
C VAL A 87 -4.26 7.51 -9.76
N GLY A 88 -3.88 6.44 -10.44
CA GLY A 88 -3.39 5.20 -9.84
C GLY A 88 -1.87 5.09 -9.91
N ILE A 89 -1.24 4.60 -8.83
CA ILE A 89 0.18 4.26 -8.83
C ILE A 89 0.42 2.84 -8.35
N ASP A 90 1.41 2.19 -8.94
CA ASP A 90 1.89 0.87 -8.53
C ASP A 90 3.36 0.71 -8.94
N LEU A 91 4.08 -0.25 -8.36
CA LEU A 91 5.44 -0.60 -8.80
C LEU A 91 5.43 -1.66 -9.91
N SER A 92 4.38 -2.48 -10.01
CA SER A 92 4.22 -3.54 -11.03
C SER A 92 3.79 -2.96 -12.37
N SER A 93 4.61 -3.17 -13.40
CA SER A 93 4.26 -2.75 -14.76
C SER A 93 3.12 -3.57 -15.36
N GLU A 94 3.01 -4.85 -14.99
CA GLU A 94 1.92 -5.71 -15.46
C GLU A 94 0.57 -5.26 -14.90
N PHE A 95 0.53 -4.90 -13.61
CA PHE A 95 -0.65 -4.32 -12.99
C PHE A 95 -1.04 -2.98 -13.61
N LEU A 96 -0.08 -2.08 -13.86
CA LEU A 96 -0.38 -0.81 -14.51
C LEU A 96 -0.94 -0.97 -15.94
N SER A 97 -0.46 -1.97 -16.67
CA SER A 97 -1.01 -2.33 -17.99
C SER A 97 -2.47 -2.79 -17.87
N MET A 98 -2.77 -3.69 -16.93
CA MET A 98 -4.13 -4.15 -16.63
C MET A 98 -5.04 -3.01 -16.18
N ALA A 99 -4.57 -2.16 -15.27
CA ALA A 99 -5.30 -1.01 -14.75
C ALA A 99 -5.64 -0.01 -15.84
N SER A 100 -4.69 0.29 -16.72
CA SER A 100 -4.90 1.18 -17.88
C SER A 100 -5.95 0.63 -18.84
N ALA A 101 -5.95 -0.69 -19.09
CA ALA A 101 -6.96 -1.33 -19.92
C ALA A 101 -8.35 -1.33 -19.27
N ARG A 102 -8.40 -1.47 -17.93
CA ARG A 102 -9.65 -1.54 -17.17
C ARG A 102 -10.31 -0.18 -16.95
N ALA A 103 -9.51 0.84 -16.66
CA ALA A 103 -9.97 2.19 -16.37
C ALA A 103 -9.30 3.21 -17.31
N PRO A 104 -9.61 3.20 -18.62
CA PRO A 104 -8.93 4.05 -19.60
C PRO A 104 -9.15 5.56 -19.39
N ALA A 105 -10.11 5.96 -18.54
CA ALA A 105 -10.36 7.34 -18.15
C ALA A 105 -9.55 7.79 -16.92
N ALA A 106 -8.85 6.88 -16.23
CA ALA A 106 -7.90 7.20 -15.17
C ALA A 106 -6.49 7.39 -15.73
N SER A 107 -5.62 8.01 -14.94
CA SER A 107 -4.18 8.09 -15.24
C SER A 107 -3.40 7.13 -14.37
N PHE A 108 -2.38 6.47 -14.93
CA PHE A 108 -1.56 5.50 -14.22
C PHE A 108 -0.07 5.81 -14.34
N ALA A 109 0.66 5.65 -13.24
CA ALA A 109 2.10 5.86 -13.23
C ALA A 109 2.83 4.82 -12.38
N ARG A 110 3.98 4.36 -12.87
CA ARG A 110 4.90 3.58 -12.04
C ARG A 110 5.58 4.49 -11.04
N MET A 111 5.26 4.35 -9.77
CA MET A 111 5.71 5.27 -8.73
C MET A 111 5.80 4.58 -7.37
N ASP A 112 6.80 4.99 -6.61
CA ASP A 112 6.97 4.56 -5.22
C ASP A 112 6.20 5.47 -4.27
N MET A 113 5.41 4.88 -3.38
CA MET A 113 4.62 5.65 -2.40
C MET A 113 5.46 6.38 -1.35
N ARG A 114 6.75 6.05 -1.21
CA ARG A 114 7.72 6.78 -0.36
C ARG A 114 8.23 8.07 -0.98
N SER A 115 7.97 8.30 -2.27
CA SER A 115 8.41 9.50 -3.00
C SER A 115 7.43 9.84 -4.12
N LEU A 116 6.33 10.48 -3.76
CA LEU A 116 5.25 10.84 -4.66
C LEU A 116 5.64 12.04 -5.52
N GLY A 117 5.69 11.87 -6.84
CA GLY A 117 6.02 12.91 -7.81
C GLY A 117 4.95 14.00 -8.00
N PHE A 118 4.01 14.15 -7.06
CA PHE A 118 2.91 15.11 -7.10
C PHE A 118 3.23 16.35 -6.27
N ALA A 119 2.61 17.48 -6.63
CA ALA A 119 2.68 18.69 -5.81
C ALA A 119 1.98 18.49 -4.45
N ALA A 120 2.32 19.31 -3.46
CA ALA A 120 1.56 19.31 -2.21
C ALA A 120 0.11 19.73 -2.44
N ASN A 121 -0.83 19.23 -1.63
CA ASN A 121 -2.25 19.56 -1.72
C ASN A 121 -2.90 19.25 -3.08
N SER A 122 -2.52 18.13 -3.70
CA SER A 122 -3.01 17.71 -5.02
C SER A 122 -4.31 16.89 -4.97
N PHE A 123 -4.53 16.14 -3.89
CA PHE A 123 -5.64 15.18 -3.80
C PHE A 123 -6.58 15.47 -2.64
N ASP A 124 -7.86 15.16 -2.83
CA ASP A 124 -8.88 15.20 -1.78
C ASP A 124 -8.90 13.89 -0.99
N GLY A 125 -8.56 12.78 -1.65
CA GLY A 125 -8.54 11.45 -1.06
C GLY A 125 -7.35 10.60 -1.50
N ILE A 126 -6.83 9.80 -0.57
CA ILE A 126 -5.93 8.69 -0.85
C ILE A 126 -6.65 7.38 -0.52
N TRP A 127 -6.71 6.49 -1.50
CA TRP A 127 -7.10 5.11 -1.29
C TRP A 127 -5.84 4.25 -1.31
N SER A 128 -5.60 3.48 -0.25
CA SER A 128 -4.44 2.58 -0.16
C SER A 128 -4.87 1.23 0.42
N CYS A 129 -5.48 0.40 -0.42
CA CYS A 129 -5.99 -0.90 0.00
C CYS A 129 -4.94 -1.99 -0.20
N ALA A 130 -4.57 -2.68 0.89
CA ALA A 130 -3.65 -3.81 0.86
C ALA A 130 -2.28 -3.50 0.20
N ALA A 131 -1.78 -2.27 0.34
CA ALA A 131 -0.53 -1.82 -0.31
C ALA A 131 0.61 -1.52 0.69
N VAL A 132 0.35 -0.67 1.71
CA VAL A 132 1.39 -0.18 2.65
C VAL A 132 2.11 -1.26 3.46
N HIS A 133 1.53 -2.47 3.55
CA HIS A 133 2.18 -3.58 4.25
C HIS A 133 3.33 -4.21 3.45
N HIS A 134 3.57 -3.80 2.22
CA HIS A 134 4.78 -4.17 1.48
C HIS A 134 5.97 -3.25 1.77
N VAL A 135 5.72 -2.11 2.43
CA VAL A 135 6.76 -1.13 2.75
C VAL A 135 7.52 -1.56 4.01
N PRO A 136 8.86 -1.52 4.01
CA PRO A 136 9.68 -1.74 5.20
C PRO A 136 9.23 -0.90 6.38
N ARG A 137 9.33 -1.49 7.58
CA ARG A 137 8.92 -0.81 8.83
C ARG A 137 9.67 0.53 9.04
N ALA A 138 10.90 0.62 8.56
CA ALA A 138 11.73 1.82 8.66
C ALA A 138 11.15 2.99 7.84
N ASP A 139 10.51 2.69 6.71
CA ASP A 139 10.09 3.68 5.72
C ASP A 139 8.63 4.09 5.84
N ILE A 140 7.82 3.38 6.63
CA ILE A 140 6.38 3.66 6.72
C ILE A 140 6.07 5.10 7.19
N ARG A 141 6.95 5.69 8.00
CA ARG A 141 6.83 7.12 8.38
C ARG A 141 6.96 8.04 7.17
N THR A 142 7.84 7.72 6.23
CA THR A 142 8.03 8.47 4.98
C THR A 142 6.78 8.40 4.12
N VAL A 143 6.15 7.22 4.02
CA VAL A 143 4.88 7.04 3.28
C VAL A 143 3.77 7.92 3.85
N PHE A 144 3.57 7.89 5.17
CA PHE A 144 2.56 8.72 5.81
C PHE A 144 2.86 10.22 5.68
N ALA A 145 4.13 10.63 5.72
CA ALA A 145 4.52 12.02 5.47
C ALA A 145 4.26 12.45 4.02
N GLU A 146 4.49 11.57 3.05
CA GLU A 146 4.16 11.84 1.64
C GLU A 146 2.64 11.91 1.42
N PHE A 147 1.87 11.05 2.10
CA PHE A 147 0.40 11.09 2.05
C PHE A 147 -0.12 12.42 2.60
N ASP A 148 0.36 12.84 3.77
CA ASP A 148 0.00 14.13 4.38
C ASP A 148 0.34 15.29 3.43
N ARG A 149 1.54 15.27 2.84
CA ARG A 149 2.00 16.30 1.92
C ARG A 149 1.11 16.45 0.69
N VAL A 150 0.73 15.35 0.04
CA VAL A 150 -0.03 15.40 -1.23
C VAL A 150 -1.53 15.57 -1.01
N LEU A 151 -2.05 15.27 0.19
CA LEU A 151 -3.43 15.57 0.54
C LEU A 151 -3.62 17.08 0.70
N ARG A 152 -4.80 17.55 0.30
CA ARG A 152 -5.27 18.89 0.63
C ARG A 152 -5.58 18.97 2.13
N PRO A 153 -5.63 20.18 2.72
CA PRO A 153 -6.10 20.34 4.09
C PRO A 153 -7.49 19.73 4.24
N ALA A 154 -7.72 18.99 5.33
CA ALA A 154 -8.94 18.21 5.58
C ALA A 154 -9.16 17.02 4.61
N GLY A 155 -8.24 16.74 3.70
CA GLY A 155 -8.27 15.54 2.84
C GLY A 155 -8.17 14.25 3.65
N VAL A 156 -8.64 13.15 3.08
CA VAL A 156 -8.75 11.87 3.79
C VAL A 156 -7.88 10.77 3.18
N ALA A 157 -7.39 9.85 4.00
CA ALA A 157 -6.80 8.61 3.51
C ALA A 157 -7.48 7.40 4.15
N LEU A 158 -7.91 6.45 3.31
CA LEU A 158 -8.33 5.13 3.76
C LEU A 158 -7.23 4.11 3.44
N ILE A 159 -6.74 3.47 4.49
CA ILE A 159 -5.60 2.56 4.44
C ILE A 159 -6.03 1.21 5.01
N THR A 160 -5.81 0.12 4.26
CA THR A 160 -5.96 -1.24 4.79
C THR A 160 -4.63 -1.98 4.76
N CYS A 161 -4.34 -2.72 5.83
CA CYS A 161 -3.08 -3.45 5.95
C CYS A 161 -3.21 -4.67 6.86
N LYS A 162 -2.28 -5.62 6.74
CA LYS A 162 -2.27 -6.83 7.55
C LYS A 162 -2.07 -6.50 9.04
N LYS A 163 -2.88 -7.14 9.88
CA LYS A 163 -2.79 -7.06 11.34
C LYS A 163 -1.80 -8.06 11.89
N GLY A 164 -1.05 -7.66 12.92
CA GLY A 164 -0.14 -8.53 13.67
C GLY A 164 1.20 -7.89 14.02
N THR A 165 2.12 -8.70 14.53
CA THR A 165 3.45 -8.26 14.99
C THR A 165 4.60 -8.79 14.15
N ALA A 166 4.40 -9.92 13.47
CA ALA A 166 5.44 -10.59 12.69
C ALA A 166 5.59 -10.01 11.28
N ARG A 167 6.80 -10.13 10.72
CA ARG A 167 7.00 -10.07 9.27
C ARG A 167 6.71 -11.46 8.70
N GLU A 168 6.02 -11.51 7.59
CA GLU A 168 5.68 -12.77 6.91
C GLU A 168 6.09 -12.72 5.45
N THR A 169 6.35 -13.91 4.91
CA THR A 169 6.54 -14.14 3.48
C THR A 169 5.22 -14.66 2.91
N GLY A 170 4.88 -14.28 1.69
CA GLY A 170 3.70 -14.77 1.00
C GLY A 170 3.72 -16.29 0.81
N GLU A 171 2.54 -16.88 0.73
CA GLU A 171 2.35 -18.30 0.44
C GLU A 171 1.32 -18.53 -0.69
N THR A 172 0.71 -17.44 -1.20
CA THR A 172 -0.39 -17.51 -2.17
C THR A 172 0.06 -18.11 -3.50
N PHE A 173 1.29 -17.81 -3.93
CA PHE A 173 1.84 -18.31 -5.20
C PHE A 173 2.76 -19.53 -5.04
N GLY A 174 2.63 -20.24 -3.90
CA GLY A 174 3.44 -21.42 -3.59
C GLY A 174 4.86 -21.05 -3.15
N ALA A 175 5.79 -22.01 -3.28
CA ALA A 175 7.15 -21.91 -2.75
C ALA A 175 8.00 -20.76 -3.34
N ASP A 176 7.58 -20.21 -4.49
CA ASP A 176 8.25 -19.09 -5.16
C ASP A 176 7.70 -17.71 -4.71
N ASP A 177 6.72 -17.67 -3.82
CA ASP A 177 6.16 -16.41 -3.31
C ASP A 177 7.11 -15.78 -2.29
N THR A 178 7.93 -14.84 -2.73
CA THR A 178 8.89 -14.12 -1.88
C THR A 178 8.36 -12.79 -1.35
N ARG A 179 7.08 -12.47 -1.62
CA ARG A 179 6.49 -11.18 -1.19
C ARG A 179 6.60 -11.01 0.31
N ARG A 180 6.96 -9.82 0.75
CA ARG A 180 7.09 -9.51 2.17
C ARG A 180 5.91 -8.70 2.68
N PHE A 181 5.42 -9.09 3.86
CA PHE A 181 4.30 -8.47 4.54
C PHE A 181 4.73 -7.98 5.92
N VAL A 182 4.55 -6.69 6.13
CA VAL A 182 4.84 -5.95 7.34
C VAL A 182 3.52 -5.75 8.06
N ARG A 183 3.32 -6.47 9.17
CA ARG A 183 2.07 -6.44 9.94
C ARG A 183 2.07 -5.39 11.04
N TYR A 184 0.93 -4.75 11.27
CA TYR A 184 0.78 -3.71 12.29
C TYR A 184 -0.28 -4.07 13.32
N LEU A 185 -0.02 -3.76 14.58
CA LEU A 185 -1.08 -3.70 15.59
C LEU A 185 -1.85 -2.38 15.46
N PRO A 186 -3.15 -2.34 15.84
CA PRO A 186 -3.96 -1.12 15.72
C PRO A 186 -3.32 0.09 16.42
N ASP A 187 -2.81 -0.08 17.64
CA ASP A 187 -2.17 1.01 18.39
C ASP A 187 -0.90 1.54 17.71
N GLN A 188 -0.19 0.69 16.97
CA GLN A 188 0.98 1.11 16.18
C GLN A 188 0.56 1.99 14.99
N LEU A 189 -0.54 1.63 14.31
CA LEU A 189 -1.09 2.44 13.22
C LEU A 189 -1.61 3.79 13.73
N ARG A 190 -2.34 3.79 14.85
CA ARG A 190 -2.82 5.02 15.48
C ARG A 190 -1.66 5.94 15.86
N ALA A 191 -0.64 5.40 16.54
CA ALA A 191 0.53 6.16 16.94
C ALA A 191 1.32 6.69 15.74
N LEU A 192 1.44 5.89 14.68
CA LEU A 192 2.08 6.30 13.43
C LEU A 192 1.34 7.47 12.78
N ALA A 193 0.03 7.34 12.55
CA ALA A 193 -0.80 8.37 11.93
C ALA A 193 -0.74 9.69 12.71
N THR A 194 -0.95 9.65 14.03
CA THR A 194 -0.89 10.85 14.86
C THR A 194 0.50 11.49 14.87
N ALA A 195 1.57 10.68 14.86
CA ALA A 195 2.93 11.21 14.81
C ALA A 195 3.30 11.87 13.48
N THR A 196 2.52 11.64 12.41
CA THR A 196 2.71 12.27 11.09
C THR A 196 1.66 13.32 10.78
N GLY A 197 0.94 13.83 11.78
CA GLY A 197 0.01 14.96 11.62
C GLY A 197 -1.45 14.57 11.42
N PHE A 198 -1.76 13.30 11.16
CA PHE A 198 -3.12 12.87 10.89
C PHE A 198 -4.01 12.77 12.13
N ALA A 199 -5.24 13.23 12.00
CA ALA A 199 -6.33 12.88 12.92
C ALA A 199 -6.90 11.51 12.53
N VAL A 200 -7.02 10.59 13.49
CA VAL A 200 -7.62 9.26 13.27
C VAL A 200 -9.12 9.34 13.47
N GLU A 201 -9.88 9.21 12.38
CA GLU A 201 -11.35 9.25 12.41
C GLU A 201 -11.94 7.87 12.71
N ARG A 202 -11.37 6.84 12.10
CA ARG A 202 -11.79 5.45 12.30
C ARG A 202 -10.57 4.54 12.29
N LEU A 203 -10.57 3.57 13.20
CA LEU A 203 -9.61 2.49 13.20
C LEU A 203 -10.33 1.23 13.66
N GLU A 204 -10.55 0.33 12.71
CA GLU A 204 -11.16 -0.97 12.95
C GLU A 204 -10.21 -2.08 12.56
N SER A 205 -10.47 -3.27 13.10
CA SER A 205 -9.64 -4.43 12.79
C SER A 205 -10.44 -5.71 12.89
N THR A 206 -10.19 -6.60 11.94
CA THR A 206 -10.61 -8.00 12.00
C THR A 206 -9.48 -8.84 12.59
N ASP A 207 -9.55 -10.16 12.42
CA ASP A 207 -8.44 -11.05 12.81
C ASP A 207 -7.20 -10.80 11.92
N GLU A 208 -7.39 -10.55 10.62
CA GLU A 208 -6.31 -10.47 9.64
C GLU A 208 -5.98 -9.05 9.16
N TRP A 209 -6.92 -8.11 9.26
CA TRP A 209 -6.79 -6.80 8.61
C TRP A 209 -7.06 -5.66 9.59
N ASN A 210 -6.32 -4.57 9.41
CA ASN A 210 -6.65 -3.27 9.94
C ASN A 210 -7.26 -2.41 8.83
N GLU A 211 -8.20 -1.57 9.20
CA GLU A 211 -8.77 -0.49 8.40
C GLU A 211 -8.57 0.82 9.16
N LEU A 212 -7.91 1.78 8.53
CA LEU A 212 -7.60 3.09 9.11
C LEU A 212 -8.11 4.18 8.18
N LEU A 213 -9.03 5.00 8.68
CA LEU A 213 -9.42 6.26 8.05
C LEU A 213 -8.81 7.42 8.83
N VAL A 214 -8.07 8.27 8.13
CA VAL A 214 -7.41 9.45 8.69
C VAL A 214 -7.75 10.71 7.92
N ARG A 215 -7.61 11.86 8.58
CA ARG A 215 -7.76 13.19 8.01
C ARG A 215 -6.51 14.04 8.22
N ALA A 216 -6.05 14.70 7.16
CA ALA A 216 -4.95 15.68 7.17
C ALA A 216 -5.36 17.00 7.84
#